data_AF-A0A355EPJ1-F1
#
_entry.id   AF-A0A355EPJ1-F1
#
_cell.length_a   1.000
_cell.length_b   1.000
_cell.length_c   1.000
_cell.angle_alpha   90.00
_cell.angle_beta   90.00
_cell.angle_gamma   90.00
#
_symmetry.space_group_name_H-M   'P 1'
#
loop_
_entity.id
_entity.type
_entity.pdbx_description
1 polymer ?
#
loop_
_entity_poly.entity_id
_entity_poly.type
_entity_poly.pdbx_seq_one_letter_code
_entity_poly.pdbx_strand_id
1 'polypeptide(L)'
;MSSWKSYHFKTPSLNGSVTHQFYEYLKTFLAAQGWELHDSYGAQRCKYTFTGGNVFSTNETITLDGLVYTMKATLTGADMEVLIGANLAASLANFALAINRTDPVTNNGVKYKCAAAHPTFECTSYNSTTVVVEWRAGTGSCAGNVANNNDTNSWSSWSGIQVWGTEANTVWKSRGESGLEPYGYVHLRVEPTVLRYDAYQYWDATAHTGTRKQYDPNGYWYLNQFNTTYESHIAGDKDIIYINCRTVNASTVEMFCAAWGHLPKRFFPDLIQTTDAIVAGSNVSIPVTDSSKVPSTGGFFQILGVAGEGCDKLKVASLPDATHIVVETLPRNYASGATIGLPASTFFSCHGYTNSGYQTPFPTSHFADAGLTVGTGRNAIATIDMRSTNAFYGKQVMTPFYFLSNGQPAIGWIDKGIFYNSCPTHHDVSVANDDGSIVTANILATAATNLSITDSTKSWITDQFKDKYVVLVGGTGIGQVRRISGNDGTTITIDYAWYTNPDTTTTFRVYDRVYRYLTTFPFAANGMLITHTNVPT
;
A
#
# COMPACT_ATOMS: atom_id res chain seq x y z
N MET A 1 5.58 -6.21 -22.00
CA MET A 1 5.58 -6.22 -20.53
C MET A 1 6.09 -4.87 -20.10
N SER A 2 5.34 -4.15 -19.25
CA SER A 2 5.90 -2.97 -18.60
C SER A 2 7.10 -3.41 -17.78
N SER A 3 8.15 -2.60 -17.72
CA SER A 3 9.22 -2.85 -16.76
C SER A 3 8.63 -2.74 -15.36
N TRP A 4 8.85 -3.74 -14.50
CA TRP A 4 8.74 -3.60 -13.04
C TRP A 4 9.38 -2.26 -12.64
N LYS A 5 8.86 -1.52 -11.64
CA LYS A 5 9.49 -0.28 -11.16
C LYS A 5 9.65 -0.34 -9.65
N SER A 6 10.69 0.28 -9.11
CA SER A 6 11.00 0.27 -7.67
C SER A 6 11.44 1.65 -7.17
N TYR A 7 10.91 2.08 -6.03
CA TYR A 7 11.23 3.36 -5.39
C TYR A 7 11.59 3.14 -3.93
N HIS A 8 12.68 3.80 -3.50
CA HIS A 8 13.10 3.85 -2.11
C HIS A 8 12.96 5.30 -1.63
N PHE A 9 12.25 5.50 -0.53
CA PHE A 9 12.11 6.80 0.11
C PHE A 9 11.96 6.62 1.63
N LYS A 10 12.34 7.65 2.37
CA LYS A 10 12.11 7.69 3.82
C LYS A 10 10.76 8.34 4.08
N THR A 11 9.90 7.70 4.85
CA THR A 11 8.65 8.34 5.26
C THR A 11 8.98 9.43 6.27
N PRO A 12 8.57 10.68 6.05
CA PRO A 12 8.67 11.66 7.12
C PRO A 12 7.74 11.22 8.26
N SER A 13 8.19 11.32 9.52
CA SER A 13 7.27 11.29 10.66
C SER A 13 6.43 12.56 10.59
N LEU A 14 5.29 12.44 9.92
CA LEU A 14 4.29 13.49 9.91
C LEU A 14 3.22 13.05 10.88
N ASN A 15 3.49 13.28 12.17
CA ASN A 15 2.42 13.49 13.14
C ASN A 15 1.59 14.67 12.61
N GLY A 16 0.57 14.38 11.80
CA GLY A 16 -0.50 15.31 11.58
C GLY A 16 -0.60 16.12 10.30
N SER A 17 0.27 15.92 9.32
CA SER A 17 0.23 16.76 8.11
C SER A 17 -0.81 16.30 7.08
N VAL A 18 -1.44 17.29 6.45
CA VAL A 18 -2.51 17.31 5.41
C VAL A 18 -2.25 16.50 4.13
N THR A 19 -1.03 16.01 3.93
CA THR A 19 -0.65 15.18 2.78
C THR A 19 0.35 14.14 3.27
N HIS A 20 -0.14 12.98 3.68
CA HIS A 20 0.75 11.90 4.09
C HIS A 20 1.54 11.43 2.87
N GLN A 21 2.80 11.85 2.75
CA GLN A 21 3.62 11.66 1.54
C GLN A 21 3.66 10.21 1.06
N PHE A 22 3.68 9.24 1.97
CA PHE A 22 3.63 7.82 1.59
C PHE A 22 2.34 7.46 0.84
N TYR A 23 1.19 7.99 1.27
CA TYR A 23 -0.09 7.70 0.63
C TYR A 23 -0.16 8.33 -0.76
N GLU A 24 0.29 9.58 -0.88
CA GLU A 24 0.37 10.26 -2.18
C GLU A 24 1.35 9.53 -3.13
N TYR A 25 2.54 9.16 -2.64
CA TYR A 25 3.49 8.37 -3.43
C TYR A 25 2.93 7.01 -3.84
N LEU A 26 2.17 6.34 -2.96
CA LEU A 26 1.53 5.07 -3.31
C LEU A 26 0.45 5.25 -4.38
N LYS A 27 -0.42 6.25 -4.28
CA LYS A 27 -1.43 6.53 -5.32
C LYS A 27 -0.78 6.85 -6.66
N THR A 28 0.23 7.74 -6.65
CA THR A 28 1.01 8.08 -7.85
C THR A 28 1.70 6.84 -8.42
N PHE A 29 2.25 5.98 -7.55
CA PHE A 29 2.86 4.71 -7.97
C PHE A 29 1.88 3.80 -8.70
N LEU A 30 0.70 3.56 -8.09
CA LEU A 30 -0.34 2.70 -8.62
C LEU A 30 -0.78 3.18 -10.00
N ALA A 31 -1.13 4.47 -10.12
CA ALA A 31 -1.49 5.08 -11.39
C ALA A 31 -0.37 4.93 -12.44
N ALA A 32 0.89 5.17 -12.06
CA ALA A 32 2.04 5.05 -12.95
C ALA A 32 2.36 3.60 -13.38
N GLN A 33 1.88 2.60 -12.65
CA GLN A 33 1.96 1.18 -13.03
C GLN A 33 0.71 0.71 -13.82
N GLY A 34 -0.28 1.58 -14.04
CA GLY A 34 -1.48 1.25 -14.80
C GLY A 34 -2.60 0.60 -13.98
N TRP A 35 -2.55 0.74 -12.64
CA TRP A 35 -3.71 0.50 -11.80
C TRP A 35 -4.72 1.64 -11.96
N GLU A 36 -6.00 1.28 -11.94
CA GLU A 36 -7.10 2.22 -12.18
C GLU A 36 -7.70 2.65 -10.84
N LEU A 37 -7.85 3.96 -10.61
CA LEU A 37 -8.68 4.46 -9.51
C LEU A 37 -10.14 4.13 -9.84
N HIS A 38 -10.76 3.30 -9.00
CA HIS A 38 -12.11 2.81 -9.20
C HIS A 38 -13.15 3.60 -8.41
N ASP A 39 -12.83 3.92 -7.16
CA ASP A 39 -13.71 4.60 -6.23
C ASP A 39 -12.88 5.51 -5.33
N SER A 40 -13.47 6.63 -4.93
CA SER A 40 -12.87 7.55 -4.00
C SER A 40 -13.93 8.29 -3.20
N TYR A 41 -13.83 8.20 -1.88
CA TYR A 41 -14.89 8.66 -0.98
C TYR A 41 -14.39 8.97 0.43
N GLY A 42 -15.27 9.64 1.18
CA GLY A 42 -14.99 10.09 2.54
C GLY A 42 -14.46 11.53 2.54
N ALA A 43 -15.06 12.35 3.38
CA ALA A 43 -14.64 13.73 3.55
C ALA A 43 -13.32 13.82 4.32
N GLN A 44 -12.46 14.76 3.93
CA GLN A 44 -11.31 15.17 4.72
C GLN A 44 -11.82 15.69 6.07
N ARG A 45 -11.36 15.10 7.18
CA ARG A 45 -11.66 15.61 8.52
C ARG A 45 -10.36 15.98 9.21
N CYS A 46 -10.46 16.90 10.14
CA CYS A 46 -9.34 17.43 10.87
C CYS A 46 -9.65 17.44 12.37
N LYS A 47 -8.63 17.11 13.16
CA LYS A 47 -8.63 17.23 14.61
C LYS A 47 -7.55 18.22 15.03
N TYR A 48 -7.88 19.09 15.98
CA TYR A 48 -6.95 20.06 16.54
C TYR A 48 -7.02 20.04 18.06
N THR A 49 -5.86 20.15 18.72
CA THR A 49 -5.78 20.33 20.17
C THR A 49 -5.25 21.72 20.47
N PHE A 50 -6.12 22.58 20.98
CA PHE A 50 -5.71 23.85 21.56
C PHE A 50 -5.10 23.59 22.94
N THR A 51 -3.92 24.14 23.21
CA THR A 51 -3.28 24.08 24.52
C THR A 51 -3.03 25.49 25.03
N GLY A 52 -3.56 25.81 26.20
CA GLY A 52 -3.31 27.06 26.91
C GLY A 52 -2.26 26.89 28.01
N GLY A 53 -1.41 27.90 28.18
CA GLY A 53 -0.40 27.98 29.24
C GLY A 53 -0.76 28.98 30.34
N ASN A 54 -1.70 29.90 30.10
CA ASN A 54 -2.15 30.90 31.07
C ASN A 54 -3.56 31.42 30.73
N VAL A 55 -4.19 32.17 31.64
CA VAL A 55 -5.50 32.81 31.42
C VAL A 55 -5.41 33.83 30.28
N PHE A 56 -6.44 33.85 29.42
CA PHE A 56 -6.55 34.80 28.32
C PHE A 56 -6.66 36.26 28.77
N SER A 57 -6.11 37.16 27.97
CA SER A 57 -6.34 38.60 28.06
C SER A 57 -7.66 38.99 27.39
N THR A 58 -8.21 40.15 27.75
CA THR A 58 -9.41 40.68 27.08
C THR A 58 -9.09 41.02 25.63
N ASN A 59 -9.98 40.61 24.73
CA ASN A 59 -9.90 40.73 23.26
C ASN A 59 -8.90 39.81 22.57
N GLU A 60 -8.30 38.84 23.26
CA GLU A 60 -7.61 37.74 22.57
C GLU A 60 -8.60 36.90 21.78
N THR A 61 -8.14 36.32 20.67
CA THR A 61 -9.03 35.60 19.76
C THR A 61 -8.56 34.19 19.46
N ILE A 62 -9.53 33.30 19.33
CA ILE A 62 -9.36 31.94 18.82
C ILE A 62 -10.18 31.82 17.54
N THR A 63 -9.55 31.43 16.45
CA THR A 63 -10.19 31.31 15.14
C THR A 63 -10.30 29.85 14.74
N LEU A 64 -11.50 29.44 14.34
CA LEU A 64 -11.80 28.12 13.79
C LEU A 64 -12.58 28.31 12.49
N ASP A 65 -12.05 27.81 11.37
CA ASP A 65 -12.68 27.89 10.03
C ASP A 65 -13.17 29.30 9.65
N GLY A 66 -12.35 30.32 9.97
CA GLY A 66 -12.68 31.72 9.73
C GLY A 66 -13.64 32.35 10.75
N LEU A 67 -14.24 31.59 11.67
CA LEU A 67 -15.04 32.11 12.78
C LEU A 67 -14.14 32.50 13.96
N VAL A 68 -14.27 33.74 14.41
CA VAL A 68 -13.39 34.35 15.41
C VAL A 68 -14.11 34.43 16.76
N TYR A 69 -13.70 33.61 17.72
CA TYR A 69 -14.13 33.67 19.10
C TYR A 69 -13.30 34.72 19.85
N THR A 70 -13.96 35.72 20.43
CA THR A 70 -13.30 36.81 21.16
C THR A 70 -13.44 36.61 22.66
N MET A 71 -12.32 36.51 23.38
CA MET A 71 -12.28 36.37 24.82
C MET A 71 -12.57 37.71 25.50
N LYS A 72 -13.53 37.75 26.43
CA LYS A 72 -13.96 38.99 27.10
C LYS A 72 -13.99 38.83 28.61
N ALA A 73 -13.52 39.84 29.35
CA ALA A 73 -13.71 39.90 30.81
C ALA A 73 -15.20 40.04 31.19
N THR A 74 -15.98 40.72 30.34
CA THR A 74 -17.44 40.85 30.46
C THR A 74 -18.07 40.75 29.08
N LEU A 75 -19.09 39.91 28.91
CA LEU A 75 -19.82 39.79 27.64
C LEU A 75 -20.56 41.10 27.32
N THR A 76 -20.46 41.56 26.08
CA THR A 76 -21.14 42.77 25.60
C THR A 76 -22.48 42.46 24.93
N GLY A 77 -22.70 41.18 24.60
CA GLY A 77 -23.89 40.73 23.88
C GLY A 77 -23.67 40.60 22.38
N ALA A 78 -22.49 40.97 21.88
CA ALA A 78 -22.06 40.70 20.51
C ALA A 78 -21.90 39.18 20.29
N ASP A 79 -22.09 38.76 19.04
CA ASP A 79 -21.92 37.36 18.66
C ASP A 79 -20.45 36.95 18.74
N MET A 80 -20.20 35.65 18.92
CA MET A 80 -18.88 35.02 19.03
C MET A 80 -18.00 35.53 20.20
N GLU A 81 -18.62 35.92 21.32
CA GLU A 81 -17.90 36.27 22.54
C GLU A 81 -17.84 35.09 23.52
N VAL A 82 -16.71 34.94 24.23
CA VAL A 82 -16.51 33.92 25.26
C VAL A 82 -16.05 34.59 26.55
N LEU A 83 -16.69 34.28 27.67
CA LEU A 83 -16.34 34.86 28.96
C LEU A 83 -15.03 34.26 29.46
N ILE A 84 -14.10 35.12 29.86
CA ILE A 84 -12.87 34.74 30.55
C ILE A 84 -13.25 34.28 31.97
N GLY A 85 -12.96 33.02 32.27
CA GLY A 85 -13.21 32.44 33.59
C GLY A 85 -12.16 32.86 34.62
N ALA A 86 -12.40 32.52 35.89
CA ALA A 86 -11.50 32.83 37.01
C ALA A 86 -10.11 32.18 36.88
N ASN A 87 -9.96 31.18 36.02
CA ASN A 87 -8.72 30.51 35.69
C ASN A 87 -8.80 29.95 34.25
N LEU A 88 -7.68 29.43 33.74
CA LEU A 88 -7.60 28.92 32.37
C LEU A 88 -8.62 27.79 32.14
N ALA A 89 -8.76 26.86 33.09
CA ALA A 89 -9.70 25.75 33.00
C ALA A 89 -11.14 26.23 32.79
N ALA A 90 -11.55 27.27 33.51
CA ALA A 90 -12.88 27.87 33.36
C ALA A 90 -13.04 28.58 32.00
N SER A 91 -12.00 29.29 31.53
CA SER A 91 -12.02 29.92 30.19
C SER A 91 -12.13 28.88 29.07
N LEU A 92 -11.38 27.78 29.15
CA LEU A 92 -11.42 26.69 28.17
C LEU A 92 -12.75 25.94 28.21
N ALA A 93 -13.33 25.73 29.39
CA ALA A 93 -14.68 25.17 29.53
C ALA A 93 -15.73 26.09 28.87
N ASN A 94 -15.65 27.40 29.08
CA ASN A 94 -16.54 28.37 28.44
C ASN A 94 -16.38 28.34 26.91
N PHE A 95 -15.15 28.25 26.40
CA PHE A 95 -14.86 28.14 24.97
C PHE A 95 -15.43 26.84 24.37
N ALA A 96 -15.22 25.71 25.02
CA ALA A 96 -15.80 24.42 24.61
C ALA A 96 -17.34 24.47 24.53
N LEU A 97 -17.99 25.08 25.53
CA LEU A 97 -19.43 25.29 25.54
C LEU A 97 -19.88 26.22 24.40
N ALA A 98 -19.09 27.24 24.04
CA ALA A 98 -19.37 28.14 22.93
C ALA A 98 -19.33 27.44 21.57
N ILE A 99 -18.31 26.61 21.32
CA ILE A 99 -18.17 25.82 20.07
C ILE A 99 -19.38 24.92 19.86
N ASN A 100 -19.78 24.17 20.88
CA ASN A 100 -20.89 23.23 20.77
C ASN A 100 -22.26 23.87 20.99
N ARG A 101 -22.30 25.11 21.48
CA ARG A 101 -23.51 25.76 21.99
C ARG A 101 -24.27 24.86 22.97
N THR A 102 -23.56 24.25 23.92
CA THR A 102 -24.16 23.33 24.88
C THR A 102 -25.05 24.09 25.86
N ASP A 103 -26.26 23.58 26.09
CA ASP A 103 -27.26 24.14 27.01
C ASP A 103 -27.38 25.69 26.90
N PRO A 104 -27.89 26.19 25.77
CA PRO A 104 -27.92 27.63 25.51
C PRO A 104 -28.87 28.38 26.44
N VAL A 105 -29.84 27.71 27.07
CA VAL A 105 -30.75 28.33 28.04
C VAL A 105 -29.98 28.80 29.26
N THR A 106 -29.04 27.98 29.75
CA THR A 106 -28.24 28.31 30.93
C THR A 106 -27.00 29.13 30.60
N ASN A 107 -26.35 28.87 29.46
CA ASN A 107 -24.99 29.37 29.21
C ASN A 107 -24.91 30.58 28.27
N ASN A 108 -25.90 30.81 27.39
CA ASN A 108 -25.84 31.91 26.43
C ASN A 108 -26.11 33.27 27.10
N GLY A 109 -25.19 34.23 26.93
CA GLY A 109 -25.16 35.49 27.67
C GLY A 109 -24.56 35.37 29.09
N VAL A 110 -24.17 34.17 29.53
CA VAL A 110 -23.59 33.91 30.85
C VAL A 110 -22.14 33.47 30.74
N LYS A 111 -21.85 32.45 29.93
CA LYS A 111 -20.50 31.90 29.72
C LYS A 111 -19.95 32.18 28.33
N TYR A 112 -20.84 32.32 27.35
CA TYR A 112 -20.53 32.70 25.98
C TYR A 112 -21.71 33.45 25.39
N LYS A 113 -21.51 34.16 24.28
CA LYS A 113 -22.57 34.69 23.44
C LYS A 113 -22.29 34.27 22.00
N CYS A 114 -23.03 33.26 21.56
CA CYS A 114 -22.99 32.76 20.19
C CYS A 114 -24.43 32.76 19.63
N ALA A 115 -24.63 32.79 18.32
CA ALA A 115 -25.95 32.63 17.71
C ALA A 115 -26.30 31.16 17.45
N ALA A 116 -25.31 30.37 17.05
CA ALA A 116 -25.42 28.94 16.74
C ALA A 116 -24.20 28.17 17.25
N ALA A 117 -24.26 26.83 17.21
CA ALA A 117 -23.06 26.01 17.35
C ALA A 117 -22.15 26.24 16.15
N HIS A 118 -20.84 26.00 16.31
CA HIS A 118 -19.89 26.12 15.22
C HIS A 118 -20.31 25.21 14.05
N PRO A 119 -20.42 25.72 12.81
CA PRO A 119 -20.96 24.98 11.67
C PRO A 119 -20.11 23.78 11.27
N THR A 120 -18.77 23.90 11.34
CA THR A 120 -17.83 22.86 10.86
C THR A 120 -17.02 22.17 11.95
N PHE A 121 -16.87 22.73 13.15
CA PHE A 121 -16.17 22.10 14.27
C PHE A 121 -17.11 21.74 15.43
N GLU A 122 -16.73 20.70 16.16
CA GLU A 122 -17.27 20.37 17.47
C GLU A 122 -16.15 20.17 18.47
N CYS A 123 -16.37 20.60 19.72
CA CYS A 123 -15.47 20.28 20.81
C CYS A 123 -15.78 18.87 21.31
N THR A 124 -14.84 17.94 21.21
CA THR A 124 -15.02 16.53 21.61
C THR A 124 -14.52 16.24 23.02
N SER A 125 -13.54 17.02 23.51
CA SER A 125 -13.09 16.94 24.90
C SER A 125 -12.36 18.22 25.32
N TYR A 126 -12.31 18.48 26.62
CA TYR A 126 -11.51 19.57 27.19
C TYR A 126 -11.11 19.22 28.62
N ASN A 127 -10.02 19.82 29.10
CA ASN A 127 -9.55 19.72 30.48
C ASN A 127 -8.99 21.07 30.96
N SER A 128 -8.20 21.08 32.03
CA SER A 128 -7.68 22.31 32.63
C SER A 128 -6.71 23.10 31.76
N THR A 129 -6.12 22.47 30.73
CA THR A 129 -5.10 23.09 29.86
C THR A 129 -5.38 22.92 28.37
N THR A 130 -6.35 22.09 27.97
CA THR A 130 -6.59 21.76 26.56
C THR A 130 -8.06 21.75 26.17
N VAL A 131 -8.31 22.05 24.89
CA VAL A 131 -9.59 21.87 24.19
C VAL A 131 -9.31 21.13 22.89
N VAL A 132 -10.00 20.02 22.67
CA VAL A 132 -9.90 19.21 21.46
C VAL A 132 -11.14 19.48 20.60
N VAL A 133 -10.90 19.90 19.36
CA VAL A 133 -11.95 20.10 18.37
C VAL A 133 -11.77 19.15 17.19
N GLU A 134 -12.88 18.65 16.67
CA GLU A 134 -12.93 17.76 15.52
C GLU A 134 -13.90 18.32 14.48
N TRP A 135 -13.56 18.13 13.20
CA TRP A 135 -14.43 18.49 12.10
C TRP A 135 -15.70 17.65 12.14
N ARG A 136 -16.85 18.32 12.09
CA ARG A 136 -18.18 17.70 12.20
C ARG A 136 -18.41 16.70 11.09
N ALA A 137 -19.13 15.63 11.42
CA ALA A 137 -19.61 14.69 10.42
C ALA A 137 -20.64 15.38 9.50
N GLY A 138 -20.56 15.12 8.19
CA GLY A 138 -21.54 15.60 7.21
C GLY A 138 -21.35 17.05 6.72
N THR A 139 -20.32 17.76 7.20
CA THR A 139 -20.07 19.17 6.84
C THR A 139 -19.04 19.35 5.72
N GLY A 140 -18.88 18.33 4.87
CA GLY A 140 -17.90 18.34 3.78
C GLY A 140 -16.45 18.18 4.25
N SER A 141 -15.51 18.53 3.37
CA SER A 141 -14.06 18.39 3.60
C SER A 141 -13.47 19.58 4.37
N CYS A 142 -12.65 19.30 5.38
CA CYS A 142 -11.86 20.30 6.09
C CYS A 142 -10.75 20.85 5.20
N ALA A 143 -10.64 22.17 5.00
CA ALA A 143 -9.62 22.74 4.13
C ALA A 143 -8.16 22.57 4.65
N GLY A 144 -7.98 22.11 5.90
CA GLY A 144 -6.68 22.06 6.57
C GLY A 144 -6.19 23.45 6.98
N ASN A 145 -5.32 23.55 7.99
CA ASN A 145 -4.82 24.84 8.52
C ASN A 145 -5.90 25.91 8.82
N VAL A 146 -7.10 25.48 9.21
CA VAL A 146 -8.25 26.35 9.47
C VAL A 146 -8.38 26.79 10.94
N ALA A 147 -7.44 26.38 11.80
CA ALA A 147 -7.42 26.76 13.21
C ALA A 147 -6.20 27.67 13.47
N ASN A 148 -6.45 28.89 13.91
CA ASN A 148 -5.42 29.88 14.28
C ASN A 148 -5.79 30.53 15.62
N ASN A 149 -4.83 31.11 16.31
CA ASN A 149 -5.06 31.94 17.48
C ASN A 149 -4.26 33.24 17.34
N ASN A 150 -4.81 34.33 17.87
CA ASN A 150 -4.06 35.56 18.06
C ASN A 150 -3.92 35.79 19.57
N ASP A 151 -2.76 35.36 20.08
CA ASP A 151 -2.37 35.49 21.48
C ASP A 151 -1.23 36.49 21.60
N THR A 152 -1.51 37.60 22.27
CA THR A 152 -0.57 38.71 22.46
C THR A 152 0.70 38.32 23.22
N ASN A 153 0.66 37.23 24.01
CA ASN A 153 1.73 36.79 24.90
C ASN A 153 2.27 35.39 24.59
N SER A 154 1.79 34.75 23.51
CA SER A 154 2.26 33.44 23.02
C SER A 154 2.18 32.29 24.06
N TRP A 155 1.20 32.33 24.98
CA TRP A 155 0.99 31.26 25.96
C TRP A 155 0.08 30.15 25.45
N SER A 156 -0.53 30.33 24.29
CA SER A 156 -1.40 29.35 23.66
C SER A 156 -0.88 28.91 22.31
N SER A 157 -1.02 27.62 22.04
CA SER A 157 -0.64 27.03 20.76
C SER A 157 -1.63 25.96 20.35
N TRP A 158 -1.80 25.83 19.04
CA TRP A 158 -2.43 24.66 18.46
C TRP A 158 -1.37 23.57 18.27
N SER A 159 -1.62 22.37 18.80
CA SER A 159 -0.79 21.19 18.55
C SER A 159 -1.66 20.03 18.07
N GLY A 160 -1.03 19.03 17.42
CA GLY A 160 -1.73 17.83 16.99
C GLY A 160 -2.72 18.05 15.86
N ILE A 161 -2.34 18.85 14.86
CA ILE A 161 -3.00 18.85 13.55
C ILE A 161 -3.13 17.38 13.15
N GLN A 162 -4.30 16.89 12.76
CA GLN A 162 -4.44 15.56 12.19
C GLN A 162 -5.48 15.67 11.12
N VAL A 163 -5.02 15.86 9.88
CA VAL A 163 -5.91 15.98 8.73
C VAL A 163 -5.82 14.72 7.90
N TRP A 164 -6.95 14.05 7.70
CA TRP A 164 -7.06 12.95 6.73
C TRP A 164 -7.25 13.57 5.36
N GLY A 165 -6.37 13.26 4.40
CA GLY A 165 -6.30 13.93 3.08
C GLY A 165 -7.61 13.97 2.29
N THR A 166 -7.58 14.59 1.11
CA THR A 166 -8.75 14.91 0.27
C THR A 166 -9.64 13.72 -0.11
N GLU A 167 -9.20 12.49 0.15
CA GLU A 167 -9.90 11.23 -0.12
C GLU A 167 -9.46 10.19 0.92
N ALA A 168 -10.13 10.17 2.07
CA ALA A 168 -9.76 9.25 3.16
C ALA A 168 -9.84 7.78 2.73
N ASN A 169 -10.62 7.46 1.68
CA ASN A 169 -10.72 6.14 1.09
C ASN A 169 -10.50 6.23 -0.41
N THR A 170 -9.56 5.45 -0.93
CA THR A 170 -9.44 5.20 -2.37
C THR A 170 -9.45 3.72 -2.65
N VAL A 171 -10.05 3.33 -3.77
CA VAL A 171 -10.10 1.94 -4.21
C VAL A 171 -9.45 1.85 -5.57
N TRP A 172 -8.43 1.01 -5.67
CA TRP A 172 -7.66 0.79 -6.88
C TRP A 172 -7.92 -0.60 -7.41
N LYS A 173 -7.97 -0.76 -8.73
CA LYS A 173 -8.20 -2.06 -9.37
C LYS A 173 -7.19 -2.36 -10.48
N SER A 174 -6.95 -3.65 -10.71
CA SER A 174 -6.14 -4.15 -11.82
C SER A 174 -6.62 -5.51 -12.32
N ARG A 175 -6.36 -5.80 -13.61
CA ARG A 175 -6.52 -7.12 -14.26
C ARG A 175 -5.16 -7.72 -14.68
N GLY A 176 -4.08 -7.25 -14.07
CA GLY A 176 -2.72 -7.61 -14.48
C GLY A 176 -2.33 -7.04 -15.84
N GLU A 177 -1.11 -7.33 -16.27
CA GLU A 177 -0.56 -6.98 -17.58
C GLU A 177 -1.17 -7.77 -18.72
N SER A 178 -1.60 -9.02 -18.45
CA SER A 178 -2.29 -9.84 -19.46
C SER A 178 -3.63 -9.24 -19.87
N GLY A 179 -4.27 -8.48 -18.96
CA GLY A 179 -5.63 -7.97 -19.13
C GLY A 179 -6.73 -9.05 -19.08
N LEU A 180 -6.34 -10.32 -18.90
CA LEU A 180 -7.24 -11.47 -18.93
C LEU A 180 -7.76 -11.85 -17.54
N GLU A 181 -7.09 -11.43 -16.47
CA GLU A 181 -7.55 -11.70 -15.10
C GLU A 181 -8.85 -10.96 -14.79
N PRO A 182 -9.72 -11.50 -13.92
CA PRO A 182 -10.76 -10.71 -13.28
C PRO A 182 -10.16 -9.50 -12.55
N TYR A 183 -10.92 -8.41 -12.40
CA TYR A 183 -10.43 -7.30 -11.58
C TYR A 183 -10.21 -7.76 -10.14
N GLY A 184 -9.05 -7.43 -9.59
CA GLY A 184 -8.81 -7.40 -8.16
C GLY A 184 -8.83 -5.96 -7.67
N TYR A 185 -9.36 -5.74 -6.47
CA TYR A 185 -9.56 -4.42 -5.89
C TYR A 185 -8.80 -4.28 -4.56
N VAL A 186 -8.15 -3.15 -4.36
CA VAL A 186 -7.48 -2.78 -3.12
C VAL A 186 -8.06 -1.48 -2.61
N HIS A 187 -8.66 -1.53 -1.43
CA HIS A 187 -9.18 -0.38 -0.70
C HIS A 187 -8.09 0.13 0.24
N LEU A 188 -7.63 1.35 0.03
CA LEU A 188 -6.72 2.08 0.89
C LEU A 188 -7.50 3.08 1.74
N ARG A 189 -7.24 3.10 3.04
CA ARG A 189 -7.96 3.94 3.99
C ARG A 189 -7.00 4.67 4.92
N VAL A 190 -7.03 6.00 4.86
CA VAL A 190 -6.28 6.88 5.74
C VAL A 190 -7.06 7.10 7.03
N GLU A 191 -6.44 6.78 8.15
CA GLU A 191 -6.97 6.94 9.50
C GLU A 191 -6.06 7.89 10.32
N PRO A 192 -6.49 8.32 11.52
CA PRO A 192 -5.70 9.16 12.44
C PRO A 192 -4.19 8.90 12.39
N THR A 193 -3.81 7.69 12.71
CA THR A 193 -2.42 7.34 13.01
C THR A 193 -1.89 6.27 12.07
N VAL A 194 -2.71 5.82 11.11
CA VAL A 194 -2.42 4.64 10.29
C VAL A 194 -2.96 4.77 8.88
N LEU A 195 -2.30 4.08 7.94
CA LEU A 195 -2.86 3.74 6.64
C LEU A 195 -3.27 2.27 6.69
N ARG A 196 -4.53 1.95 6.41
CA ARG A 196 -5.03 0.58 6.28
C ARG A 196 -5.17 0.18 4.82
N TYR A 197 -5.12 -1.12 4.57
CA TYR A 197 -5.53 -1.68 3.28
C TYR A 197 -6.35 -2.95 3.44
N ASP A 198 -7.26 -3.17 2.49
CA ASP A 198 -8.10 -4.35 2.38
C ASP A 198 -8.17 -4.76 0.90
N ALA A 199 -8.22 -6.07 0.59
CA ALA A 199 -8.29 -6.57 -0.78
C ALA A 199 -9.58 -7.38 -1.03
N TYR A 200 -10.19 -7.18 -2.21
CA TYR A 200 -11.47 -7.75 -2.60
C TYR A 200 -11.45 -8.25 -4.03
N GLN A 201 -12.28 -9.24 -4.34
CA GLN A 201 -12.54 -9.65 -5.73
C GLN A 201 -13.46 -8.66 -6.45
N TYR A 202 -14.38 -8.02 -5.74
CA TYR A 202 -15.36 -7.09 -6.29
C TYR A 202 -15.54 -5.88 -5.40
N TRP A 203 -15.88 -4.75 -6.02
CA TRP A 203 -16.21 -3.51 -5.35
C TRP A 203 -17.43 -2.85 -6.00
N ASP A 204 -18.33 -2.33 -5.16
CA ASP A 204 -19.45 -1.47 -5.55
C ASP A 204 -19.13 -0.03 -5.14
N ALA A 205 -18.84 0.81 -6.13
CA ALA A 205 -18.51 2.23 -5.92
C ALA A 205 -19.72 3.10 -5.53
N THR A 206 -20.95 2.64 -5.76
CA THR A 206 -22.16 3.37 -5.33
C THR A 206 -22.44 3.14 -3.86
N ALA A 207 -22.27 1.88 -3.41
CA ALA A 207 -22.46 1.51 -2.01
C ALA A 207 -21.20 1.70 -1.15
N HIS A 208 -20.03 1.91 -1.77
CA HIS A 208 -18.72 1.89 -1.11
C HIS A 208 -18.47 0.59 -0.32
N THR A 209 -18.83 -0.55 -0.91
CA THR A 209 -18.69 -1.87 -0.28
C THR A 209 -17.98 -2.87 -1.18
N GLY A 210 -17.14 -3.72 -0.58
CA GLY A 210 -16.47 -4.82 -1.27
C GLY A 210 -17.12 -6.17 -0.97
N THR A 211 -17.10 -7.09 -1.95
CA THR A 211 -17.53 -8.48 -1.76
C THR A 211 -16.39 -9.45 -2.08
N ARG A 212 -16.47 -10.65 -1.49
CA ARG A 212 -15.38 -11.62 -1.48
C ARG A 212 -14.07 -10.98 -1.01
N LYS A 213 -14.14 -10.34 0.16
CA LYS A 213 -12.97 -9.85 0.88
C LYS A 213 -12.03 -11.02 1.10
N GLN A 214 -10.75 -10.82 0.84
CA GLN A 214 -9.72 -11.74 1.25
C GLN A 214 -9.86 -12.11 2.73
N TYR A 215 -9.56 -13.36 3.08
CA TYR A 215 -9.51 -13.78 4.46
C TYR A 215 -8.47 -12.97 5.28
N ASP A 216 -8.94 -12.43 6.39
CA ASP A 216 -8.13 -11.73 7.37
C ASP A 216 -8.50 -12.21 8.79
N PRO A 217 -7.60 -12.97 9.47
CA PRO A 217 -7.86 -13.48 10.81
C PRO A 217 -7.98 -12.39 11.90
N ASN A 218 -7.45 -11.18 11.67
CA ASN A 218 -7.45 -10.09 12.65
C ASN A 218 -8.37 -8.93 12.25
N GLY A 219 -9.05 -9.04 11.11
CA GLY A 219 -10.07 -8.12 10.61
C GLY A 219 -9.55 -6.89 9.84
N TYR A 220 -8.34 -6.41 10.13
CA TYR A 220 -7.68 -5.34 9.38
C TYR A 220 -6.14 -5.41 9.42
N TRP A 221 -5.50 -4.82 8.39
CA TRP A 221 -4.04 -4.64 8.32
C TRP A 221 -3.64 -3.17 8.17
N TYR A 222 -2.58 -2.77 8.89
CA TYR A 222 -1.99 -1.44 8.79
C TYR A 222 -0.79 -1.46 7.86
N LEU A 223 -0.82 -0.71 6.76
CA LEU A 223 0.30 -0.51 5.86
C LEU A 223 1.37 0.41 6.46
N ASN A 224 0.98 1.40 7.26
CA ASN A 224 1.90 2.41 7.80
C ASN A 224 1.36 2.95 9.15
N GLN A 225 2.26 3.34 10.06
CA GLN A 225 1.96 4.15 11.25
C GLN A 225 2.62 5.54 11.12
N PHE A 226 1.82 6.59 11.23
CA PHE A 226 2.25 7.96 10.90
C PHE A 226 3.09 8.65 12.00
N ASN A 227 3.21 8.03 13.18
CA ASN A 227 3.93 8.57 14.33
C ASN A 227 5.43 8.21 14.37
N THR A 228 5.94 7.50 13.35
CA THR A 228 7.33 7.05 13.30
C THR A 228 7.91 7.17 11.90
N THR A 229 9.15 7.68 11.83
CA THR A 229 9.94 7.74 10.59
C THR A 229 10.53 6.37 10.30
N TYR A 230 10.40 5.86 9.07
CA TYR A 230 11.08 4.63 8.66
C TYR A 230 11.40 4.62 7.16
N GLU A 231 12.29 3.72 6.74
CA GLU A 231 12.61 3.54 5.33
C GLU A 231 11.53 2.71 4.65
N SER A 232 10.96 3.23 3.56
CA SER A 232 9.88 2.61 2.80
C SER A 232 10.30 2.35 1.36
N HIS A 233 9.90 1.19 0.85
CA HIS A 233 10.15 0.82 -0.53
C HIS A 233 8.81 0.48 -1.16
N ILE A 234 8.50 1.02 -2.34
CA ILE A 234 7.35 0.61 -3.13
C ILE A 234 7.90 0.12 -4.47
N ALA A 235 7.52 -1.08 -4.87
CA ALA A 235 7.84 -1.57 -6.20
C ALA A 235 6.68 -2.36 -6.79
N GLY A 236 6.76 -2.66 -8.08
CA GLY A 236 5.71 -3.39 -8.76
C GLY A 236 5.49 -2.95 -10.18
N ASP A 237 4.46 -3.53 -10.77
CA ASP A 237 3.89 -3.26 -12.08
C ASP A 237 2.36 -3.40 -12.02
N LYS A 238 1.72 -3.57 -13.18
CA LYS A 238 0.27 -3.78 -13.24
C LYS A 238 -0.16 -5.13 -12.67
N ASP A 239 0.72 -6.12 -12.62
CA ASP A 239 0.45 -7.43 -12.02
C ASP A 239 0.50 -7.34 -10.51
N ILE A 240 1.64 -6.92 -9.95
CA ILE A 240 1.90 -6.97 -8.50
C ILE A 240 2.47 -5.66 -8.01
N ILE A 241 1.99 -5.23 -6.84
CA ILE A 241 2.54 -4.17 -6.03
C ILE A 241 3.14 -4.80 -4.78
N TYR A 242 4.35 -4.39 -4.43
CA TYR A 242 5.05 -4.74 -3.22
C TYR A 242 5.47 -3.49 -2.47
N ILE A 243 5.36 -3.56 -1.16
CA ILE A 243 5.68 -2.46 -0.28
C ILE A 243 6.48 -3.00 0.90
N ASN A 244 7.66 -2.42 1.15
CA ASN A 244 8.33 -2.52 2.43
C ASN A 244 7.86 -1.36 3.31
N CYS A 245 7.21 -1.69 4.41
CA CYS A 245 6.63 -0.73 5.33
C CYS A 245 6.40 -1.32 6.72
N ARG A 246 6.41 -0.48 7.76
CA ARG A 246 6.08 -0.90 9.12
C ARG A 246 4.60 -1.32 9.18
N THR A 247 4.37 -2.62 9.11
CA THR A 247 3.06 -3.24 9.21
C THR A 247 2.87 -3.67 10.67
N VAL A 248 1.77 -3.26 11.30
CA VAL A 248 1.49 -3.56 12.71
C VAL A 248 0.26 -4.45 12.79
N ASN A 249 0.27 -5.41 13.71
CA ASN A 249 -0.92 -6.16 14.09
C ASN A 249 -1.24 -5.83 15.55
N ALA A 250 -2.44 -5.30 15.81
CA ALA A 250 -3.12 -5.18 17.10
C ALA A 250 -2.30 -5.03 18.41
N SER A 251 -1.11 -4.40 18.37
CA SER A 251 -0.20 -3.98 19.48
C SER A 251 1.24 -4.56 19.47
N THR A 252 1.64 -5.43 18.53
CA THR A 252 3.03 -5.92 18.41
C THR A 252 3.67 -5.47 17.09
N VAL A 253 4.91 -4.98 17.17
CA VAL A 253 5.70 -4.55 16.00
C VAL A 253 6.39 -5.77 15.43
N GLU A 254 5.83 -6.37 14.38
CA GLU A 254 6.32 -7.69 13.94
C GLU A 254 6.62 -7.75 12.43
N MET A 255 6.30 -6.74 11.62
CA MET A 255 6.25 -6.93 10.16
C MET A 255 6.70 -5.71 9.34
N PHE A 256 7.41 -5.98 8.22
CA PHE A 256 8.04 -4.95 7.38
C PHE A 256 7.59 -4.95 5.91
N CYS A 257 6.55 -5.68 5.50
CA CYS A 257 6.07 -5.59 4.11
C CYS A 257 4.62 -6.04 3.89
N ALA A 258 4.05 -5.55 2.80
CA ALA A 258 2.80 -5.97 2.19
C ALA A 258 2.98 -6.16 0.69
N ALA A 259 2.17 -7.02 0.07
CA ALA A 259 2.09 -7.10 -1.38
C ALA A 259 0.65 -7.42 -1.80
N TRP A 260 0.28 -7.05 -3.02
CA TRP A 260 -1.00 -7.40 -3.59
C TRP A 260 -0.93 -7.39 -5.11
N GLY A 261 -1.80 -8.15 -5.76
CA GLY A 261 -1.78 -8.25 -7.19
C GLY A 261 -2.21 -9.61 -7.72
N HIS A 262 -1.97 -9.80 -9.02
CA HIS A 262 -2.18 -11.03 -9.76
C HIS A 262 -0.86 -11.76 -9.95
N LEU A 263 -0.90 -13.08 -10.04
CA LEU A 263 0.28 -13.81 -10.46
C LEU A 263 0.48 -13.58 -11.97
N PRO A 264 1.65 -13.10 -12.42
CA PRO A 264 1.88 -12.78 -13.83
C PRO A 264 1.70 -13.97 -14.77
N LYS A 265 1.91 -15.19 -14.26
CA LYS A 265 1.85 -16.42 -15.03
C LYS A 265 1.06 -17.49 -14.32
N ARG A 266 0.26 -18.24 -15.09
CA ARG A 266 -0.57 -19.36 -14.64
C ARG A 266 0.10 -20.68 -14.98
N PHE A 267 -0.05 -21.65 -14.07
CA PHE A 267 0.40 -23.03 -14.34
C PHE A 267 -0.59 -23.79 -15.23
N PHE A 268 -1.88 -23.51 -15.06
CA PHE A 268 -2.97 -24.12 -15.79
C PHE A 268 -3.38 -23.29 -17.02
N PRO A 269 -4.18 -23.87 -17.95
CA PRO A 269 -4.63 -23.19 -19.15
C PRO A 269 -5.27 -21.82 -18.87
N ASP A 270 -5.26 -20.96 -19.88
CA ASP A 270 -5.85 -19.62 -19.81
C ASP A 270 -7.31 -19.65 -19.37
N LEU A 271 -7.76 -18.52 -18.80
CA LEU A 271 -9.13 -18.34 -18.37
C LEU A 271 -10.11 -18.39 -19.55
N ILE A 272 -11.29 -18.98 -19.29
CA ILE A 272 -12.42 -18.96 -20.21
C ILE A 272 -13.64 -18.33 -19.52
N GLN A 273 -14.67 -18.02 -20.29
CA GLN A 273 -15.88 -17.39 -19.77
C GLN A 273 -17.13 -18.16 -20.16
N THR A 274 -18.17 -18.05 -19.34
CA THR A 274 -19.53 -18.45 -19.72
C THR A 274 -20.08 -17.47 -20.74
N THR A 275 -20.78 -17.97 -21.76
CA THR A 275 -21.38 -17.11 -22.80
C THR A 275 -22.82 -16.73 -22.50
N ASP A 276 -23.52 -17.50 -21.68
CA ASP A 276 -24.92 -17.29 -21.31
C ASP A 276 -25.16 -17.50 -19.81
N ALA A 277 -26.33 -17.05 -19.34
CA ALA A 277 -26.77 -17.34 -17.98
C ALA A 277 -27.05 -18.85 -17.80
N ILE A 278 -26.62 -19.38 -16.67
CA ILE A 278 -26.76 -20.79 -16.27
C ILE A 278 -27.57 -20.91 -14.99
N VAL A 279 -28.44 -21.92 -14.96
CA VAL A 279 -29.34 -22.20 -13.85
C VAL A 279 -28.82 -23.38 -13.04
N ALA A 280 -28.87 -23.25 -11.71
CA ALA A 280 -28.46 -24.29 -10.77
C ALA A 280 -29.20 -25.62 -11.01
N GLY A 281 -28.52 -26.73 -10.74
CA GLY A 281 -29.12 -28.06 -10.92
C GLY A 281 -28.07 -29.17 -11.02
N SER A 282 -28.52 -30.35 -11.43
CA SER A 282 -27.67 -31.51 -11.71
C SER A 282 -27.48 -31.69 -13.21
N ASN A 283 -26.32 -32.20 -13.63
CA ASN A 283 -25.97 -32.41 -15.04
C ASN A 283 -26.18 -31.15 -15.91
N VAL A 284 -25.75 -30.00 -15.40
CA VAL A 284 -25.96 -28.71 -16.06
C VAL A 284 -24.95 -28.56 -17.20
N SER A 285 -25.45 -28.22 -18.39
CA SER A 285 -24.61 -27.79 -19.52
C SER A 285 -24.28 -26.31 -19.38
N ILE A 286 -22.99 -26.01 -19.29
CA ILE A 286 -22.46 -24.66 -19.18
C ILE A 286 -21.89 -24.24 -20.53
N PRO A 287 -22.49 -23.25 -21.23
CA PRO A 287 -21.95 -22.73 -22.48
C PRO A 287 -20.74 -21.83 -22.18
N VAL A 288 -19.63 -22.09 -22.86
CA VAL A 288 -18.33 -21.47 -22.62
C VAL A 288 -17.62 -21.09 -23.92
N THR A 289 -16.64 -20.20 -23.80
CA THR A 289 -15.82 -19.77 -24.94
C THR A 289 -14.89 -20.84 -25.49
N ASP A 290 -14.38 -21.76 -24.64
CA ASP A 290 -13.49 -22.86 -25.05
C ASP A 290 -13.42 -23.97 -23.98
N SER A 291 -14.10 -25.09 -24.21
CA SER A 291 -14.12 -26.21 -23.27
C SER A 291 -12.80 -26.99 -23.21
N SER A 292 -11.87 -26.78 -24.15
CA SER A 292 -10.56 -27.47 -24.15
C SER A 292 -9.63 -27.01 -23.03
N LYS A 293 -9.96 -25.90 -22.36
CA LYS A 293 -9.16 -25.29 -21.29
C LYS A 293 -9.51 -25.81 -19.90
N VAL A 294 -10.55 -26.64 -19.76
CA VAL A 294 -10.86 -27.32 -18.50
C VAL A 294 -10.33 -28.75 -18.50
N PRO A 295 -10.13 -29.35 -17.31
CA PRO A 295 -9.75 -30.76 -17.21
C PRO A 295 -10.77 -31.68 -17.91
N SER A 296 -10.29 -32.85 -18.35
CA SER A 296 -11.13 -33.94 -18.86
C SER A 296 -12.16 -34.41 -17.83
N THR A 297 -13.11 -35.23 -18.27
CA THR A 297 -14.12 -35.88 -17.42
C THR A 297 -13.55 -36.40 -16.09
N GLY A 298 -14.26 -36.09 -15.00
CA GLY A 298 -13.87 -36.40 -13.63
C GLY A 298 -12.96 -35.35 -12.99
N GLY A 299 -12.35 -34.47 -13.79
CA GLY A 299 -11.54 -33.36 -13.30
C GLY A 299 -12.38 -32.21 -12.75
N PHE A 300 -11.70 -31.27 -12.07
CA PHE A 300 -12.33 -30.17 -11.36
C PHE A 300 -11.82 -28.82 -11.86
N PHE A 301 -12.70 -27.84 -11.93
CA PHE A 301 -12.37 -26.44 -12.19
C PHE A 301 -13.12 -25.53 -11.23
N GLN A 302 -12.74 -24.26 -11.21
CA GLN A 302 -13.46 -23.24 -10.46
C GLN A 302 -14.24 -22.32 -11.40
N ILE A 303 -15.46 -21.97 -11.02
CA ILE A 303 -16.23 -20.88 -11.61
C ILE A 303 -16.33 -19.72 -10.62
N LEU A 304 -15.99 -18.52 -11.07
CA LEU A 304 -16.15 -17.26 -10.35
C LEU A 304 -17.21 -16.44 -11.08
N GLY A 305 -18.35 -16.26 -10.44
CA GLY A 305 -19.47 -15.49 -10.96
C GLY A 305 -19.21 -14.00 -10.95
N VAL A 306 -20.09 -13.22 -11.58
CA VAL A 306 -20.01 -11.75 -11.50
C VAL A 306 -20.31 -11.26 -10.07
N ALA A 307 -20.21 -9.95 -9.84
CA ALA A 307 -20.37 -9.37 -8.51
C ALA A 307 -21.67 -9.85 -7.82
N GLY A 308 -21.53 -10.44 -6.64
CA GLY A 308 -22.65 -10.95 -5.84
C GLY A 308 -23.06 -12.41 -6.11
N GLU A 309 -22.48 -13.10 -7.09
CA GLU A 309 -22.84 -14.50 -7.40
C GLU A 309 -21.98 -15.53 -6.65
N GLY A 310 -20.75 -15.18 -6.32
CA GLY A 310 -19.85 -16.04 -5.56
C GLY A 310 -18.95 -16.92 -6.43
N CYS A 311 -18.40 -17.96 -5.83
CA CYS A 311 -17.39 -18.82 -6.45
C CYS A 311 -17.62 -20.28 -6.05
N ASP A 312 -17.46 -21.22 -6.98
CA ASP A 312 -17.64 -22.65 -6.73
C ASP A 312 -16.58 -23.51 -7.40
N LYS A 313 -16.25 -24.63 -6.75
CA LYS A 313 -15.58 -25.76 -7.36
C LYS A 313 -16.58 -26.69 -8.03
N LEU A 314 -16.42 -26.92 -9.33
CA LEU A 314 -17.28 -27.80 -10.13
C LEU A 314 -16.50 -29.01 -10.66
N LYS A 315 -17.20 -30.14 -10.83
CA LYS A 315 -16.65 -31.37 -11.40
C LYS A 315 -17.21 -31.60 -12.80
N VAL A 316 -16.33 -31.88 -13.75
CA VAL A 316 -16.68 -32.14 -15.15
C VAL A 316 -17.31 -33.53 -15.27
N ALA A 317 -18.56 -33.58 -15.69
CA ALA A 317 -19.27 -34.82 -16.05
C ALA A 317 -18.93 -35.25 -17.49
N SER A 318 -18.92 -34.30 -18.44
CA SER A 318 -18.52 -34.57 -19.83
C SER A 318 -18.20 -33.27 -20.60
N LEU A 319 -17.43 -33.40 -21.68
CA LEU A 319 -17.13 -32.33 -22.64
C LEU A 319 -17.73 -32.71 -24.01
N PRO A 320 -19.01 -32.40 -24.27
CA PRO A 320 -19.69 -32.86 -25.48
C PRO A 320 -19.17 -32.20 -26.76
N ASP A 321 -18.70 -30.96 -26.67
CA ASP A 321 -18.15 -30.17 -27.77
C ASP A 321 -17.18 -29.09 -27.26
N ALA A 322 -16.62 -28.29 -28.17
CA ALA A 322 -15.66 -27.23 -27.87
C ALA A 322 -16.24 -26.01 -27.12
N THR A 323 -17.56 -25.92 -26.98
CA THR A 323 -18.30 -24.76 -26.45
C THR A 323 -19.15 -25.07 -25.24
N HIS A 324 -19.21 -26.33 -24.79
CA HIS A 324 -20.01 -26.73 -23.63
C HIS A 324 -19.22 -27.61 -22.66
N ILE A 325 -19.46 -27.37 -21.38
CA ILE A 325 -18.99 -28.21 -20.28
C ILE A 325 -20.21 -28.70 -19.53
N VAL A 326 -20.39 -30.02 -19.40
CA VAL A 326 -21.43 -30.57 -18.52
C VAL A 326 -20.82 -30.82 -17.16
N VAL A 327 -21.43 -30.29 -16.10
CA VAL A 327 -20.99 -30.49 -14.71
C VAL A 327 -21.97 -31.38 -13.94
N GLU A 328 -21.45 -32.19 -13.00
CA GLU A 328 -22.29 -33.10 -12.21
C GLU A 328 -23.35 -32.34 -11.39
N THR A 329 -22.97 -31.23 -10.79
CA THR A 329 -23.86 -30.36 -10.01
C THR A 329 -23.37 -28.91 -10.09
N LEU A 330 -24.30 -27.99 -10.33
CA LEU A 330 -24.11 -26.55 -10.26
C LEU A 330 -24.87 -26.02 -9.03
N PRO A 331 -24.18 -25.55 -7.97
CA PRO A 331 -24.82 -25.17 -6.71
C PRO A 331 -25.69 -23.91 -6.78
N ARG A 332 -25.48 -23.02 -7.76
CA ARG A 332 -26.21 -21.76 -7.90
C ARG A 332 -26.24 -21.23 -9.32
N ASN A 333 -27.10 -20.25 -9.56
CA ASN A 333 -27.19 -19.57 -10.84
C ASN A 333 -25.96 -18.66 -11.04
N TYR A 334 -25.54 -18.53 -12.29
CA TYR A 334 -24.54 -17.56 -12.71
C TYR A 334 -25.02 -16.85 -13.98
N ALA A 335 -24.80 -15.55 -14.06
CA ALA A 335 -25.01 -14.79 -15.27
C ALA A 335 -23.92 -15.11 -16.31
N SER A 336 -24.16 -14.67 -17.54
CA SER A 336 -23.14 -14.67 -18.59
C SER A 336 -21.91 -13.86 -18.15
N GLY A 337 -20.73 -14.29 -18.57
CA GLY A 337 -19.46 -13.63 -18.25
C GLY A 337 -18.80 -14.09 -16.95
N ALA A 338 -19.34 -15.11 -16.26
CA ALA A 338 -18.64 -15.78 -15.17
C ALA A 338 -17.32 -16.40 -15.69
N THR A 339 -16.24 -16.22 -14.92
CA THR A 339 -14.89 -16.66 -15.27
C THR A 339 -14.65 -18.09 -14.79
N ILE A 340 -14.05 -18.93 -15.63
CA ILE A 340 -13.67 -20.30 -15.31
C ILE A 340 -12.16 -20.46 -15.37
N GLY A 341 -11.57 -21.11 -14.36
CA GLY A 341 -10.13 -21.35 -14.29
C GLY A 341 -9.68 -22.26 -13.15
N LEU A 342 -8.36 -22.41 -13.02
CA LEU A 342 -7.72 -23.22 -11.98
C LEU A 342 -6.58 -22.44 -11.30
N PRO A 343 -6.87 -21.55 -10.33
CA PRO A 343 -8.17 -21.00 -9.93
C PRO A 343 -8.70 -19.95 -10.92
N ALA A 344 -9.95 -19.53 -10.73
CA ALA A 344 -10.62 -18.56 -11.60
C ALA A 344 -10.12 -17.12 -11.43
N SER A 345 -9.34 -16.82 -10.38
CA SER A 345 -8.57 -15.58 -10.24
C SER A 345 -7.25 -15.86 -9.53
N THR A 346 -6.18 -15.21 -9.97
CA THR A 346 -4.89 -15.25 -9.25
C THR A 346 -4.72 -14.09 -8.27
N PHE A 347 -5.74 -13.24 -8.09
CA PHE A 347 -5.63 -12.06 -7.25
C PHE A 347 -5.45 -12.40 -5.77
N PHE A 348 -4.41 -11.85 -5.17
CA PHE A 348 -4.04 -12.05 -3.78
C PHE A 348 -3.65 -10.73 -3.10
N SER A 349 -3.66 -10.75 -1.77
CA SER A 349 -2.72 -9.93 -1.02
C SER A 349 -1.91 -10.77 -0.05
N CYS A 350 -0.77 -10.23 0.35
CA CYS A 350 0.21 -10.85 1.18
C CYS A 350 0.53 -9.90 2.32
N HIS A 351 0.45 -10.44 3.53
CA HIS A 351 0.89 -9.82 4.76
C HIS A 351 1.52 -10.91 5.61
N GLY A 352 2.54 -10.55 6.40
CA GLY A 352 3.10 -11.45 7.41
C GLY A 352 2.03 -11.94 8.40
N TYR A 353 2.17 -13.18 8.85
CA TYR A 353 1.32 -13.76 9.87
C TYR A 353 2.21 -14.40 10.94
N THR A 354 1.98 -14.02 12.18
CA THR A 354 2.93 -14.12 13.31
C THR A 354 3.14 -15.55 13.81
N ASN A 355 2.29 -16.50 13.43
CA ASN A 355 2.34 -17.86 13.98
C ASN A 355 3.07 -18.89 13.10
N SER A 356 3.65 -18.49 11.97
CA SER A 356 4.36 -19.43 11.08
C SER A 356 5.64 -18.90 10.44
N GLY A 357 6.04 -17.65 10.67
CA GLY A 357 7.29 -17.11 10.12
C GLY A 357 7.34 -17.02 8.59
N TYR A 358 6.19 -17.12 7.90
CA TYR A 358 6.11 -17.06 6.43
C TYR A 358 5.17 -15.95 5.97
N GLN A 359 5.61 -15.17 4.98
CA GLN A 359 4.74 -14.30 4.20
C GLN A 359 3.92 -15.19 3.24
N THR A 360 2.64 -15.35 3.51
CA THR A 360 1.78 -16.24 2.72
C THR A 360 0.70 -15.42 2.04
N PRO A 361 0.60 -15.47 0.70
CA PRO A 361 -0.51 -14.86 0.00
C PRO A 361 -1.84 -15.49 0.33
N PHE A 362 -2.82 -14.63 0.55
CA PHE A 362 -4.21 -14.96 0.72
C PHE A 362 -4.92 -14.56 -0.56
N PRO A 363 -5.43 -15.53 -1.34
CA PRO A 363 -6.18 -15.22 -2.53
C PRO A 363 -7.58 -14.71 -2.17
N THR A 364 -8.18 -13.97 -3.10
CA THR A 364 -9.62 -13.60 -3.05
C THR A 364 -10.53 -14.67 -3.67
N SER A 365 -9.91 -15.68 -4.29
CA SER A 365 -10.56 -16.89 -4.79
C SER A 365 -9.70 -18.13 -4.51
N HIS A 366 -10.17 -19.04 -3.66
CA HIS A 366 -9.52 -20.34 -3.43
C HIS A 366 -10.19 -21.39 -4.28
N PHE A 367 -9.43 -22.30 -4.88
CA PHE A 367 -9.99 -23.40 -5.69
C PHE A 367 -11.10 -24.22 -4.99
N ALA A 368 -11.10 -24.28 -3.66
CA ALA A 368 -12.09 -25.00 -2.86
C ALA A 368 -13.27 -24.12 -2.36
N ASP A 369 -13.36 -22.87 -2.78
CA ASP A 369 -14.44 -21.97 -2.37
C ASP A 369 -15.82 -22.48 -2.78
N ALA A 370 -16.80 -22.11 -1.96
CA ALA A 370 -18.21 -22.36 -2.20
C ALA A 370 -19.02 -21.15 -1.70
N GLY A 371 -19.70 -20.47 -2.62
CA GLY A 371 -20.60 -19.36 -2.31
C GLY A 371 -19.92 -18.00 -2.29
N LEU A 372 -20.46 -17.13 -1.44
CA LEU A 372 -20.01 -15.74 -1.28
C LEU A 372 -18.82 -15.62 -0.33
N THR A 373 -18.54 -16.65 0.45
CA THR A 373 -17.46 -16.66 1.43
C THR A 373 -16.14 -17.05 0.77
N VAL A 374 -15.09 -16.30 1.07
CA VAL A 374 -13.71 -16.64 0.70
C VAL A 374 -13.16 -17.59 1.74
N GLY A 375 -12.54 -18.68 1.31
CA GLY A 375 -11.92 -19.65 2.18
C GLY A 375 -10.85 -19.03 3.08
N THR A 376 -10.62 -19.64 4.24
CA THR A 376 -9.57 -19.22 5.17
C THR A 376 -8.18 -19.75 4.80
N GLY A 377 -8.09 -20.46 3.67
CA GLY A 377 -6.87 -21.09 3.18
C GLY A 377 -5.80 -20.05 2.85
N ARG A 378 -4.54 -20.48 2.87
CA ARG A 378 -3.38 -19.67 2.49
C ARG A 378 -2.63 -20.34 1.36
N ASN A 379 -2.00 -19.54 0.52
CA ASN A 379 -1.01 -20.02 -0.42
C ASN A 379 0.37 -20.00 0.26
N ALA A 380 1.07 -21.12 0.22
CA ALA A 380 2.45 -21.22 0.63
C ALA A 380 3.36 -20.75 -0.51
N ILE A 381 4.37 -19.95 -0.17
CA ILE A 381 5.52 -19.68 -1.03
C ILE A 381 6.50 -20.83 -0.81
N ALA A 382 6.69 -21.66 -1.83
CA ALA A 382 7.70 -22.72 -1.79
C ALA A 382 8.89 -22.37 -2.69
N THR A 383 10.09 -22.64 -2.19
CA THR A 383 11.29 -22.72 -3.03
C THR A 383 11.28 -24.06 -3.77
N ILE A 384 11.72 -24.09 -5.02
CA ILE A 384 12.34 -25.30 -5.56
C ILE A 384 13.71 -25.34 -4.88
N ASP A 385 13.97 -26.34 -4.03
CA ASP A 385 15.10 -26.41 -3.10
C ASP A 385 16.42 -25.88 -3.70
N MET A 386 16.98 -24.84 -3.07
CA MET A 386 18.33 -24.30 -3.35
C MET A 386 19.13 -24.23 -2.04
N ARG A 387 19.33 -25.35 -1.35
CA ARG A 387 20.39 -25.36 -0.33
C ARG A 387 21.74 -25.16 -1.03
N SER A 388 22.30 -23.97 -0.83
CA SER A 388 23.71 -23.58 -1.01
C SER A 388 24.23 -23.21 -2.41
N THR A 389 25.26 -22.36 -2.38
CA THR A 389 26.37 -22.35 -3.34
C THR A 389 26.67 -23.75 -3.84
N ASN A 390 26.39 -24.03 -5.12
CA ASN A 390 27.00 -25.21 -5.73
C ASN A 390 28.48 -24.89 -5.97
N ALA A 391 29.29 -25.32 -5.00
CA ALA A 391 30.73 -25.14 -4.92
C ALA A 391 31.54 -25.91 -5.99
N PHE A 392 30.90 -26.60 -6.96
CA PHE A 392 31.60 -27.47 -7.91
C PHE A 392 31.67 -26.97 -9.36
N TYR A 393 30.91 -25.92 -9.75
CA TYR A 393 30.94 -25.41 -11.14
C TYR A 393 31.01 -23.88 -11.28
N GLY A 394 31.20 -23.13 -10.19
CA GLY A 394 31.41 -21.67 -10.25
C GLY A 394 30.23 -20.87 -10.80
N LYS A 395 29.01 -21.42 -10.80
CA LYS A 395 27.78 -20.75 -11.22
C LYS A 395 26.65 -21.01 -10.24
N GLN A 396 25.86 -19.97 -9.96
CA GLN A 396 24.54 -20.07 -9.35
C GLN A 396 23.60 -19.09 -10.02
N VAL A 397 22.33 -19.48 -10.10
CA VAL A 397 21.08 -18.71 -10.05
C VAL A 397 20.06 -19.50 -10.85
N MET A 398 18.82 -19.49 -10.36
CA MET A 398 17.54 -19.41 -11.08
C MET A 398 16.50 -20.11 -10.21
N THR A 399 15.39 -19.45 -9.85
CA THR A 399 14.03 -20.01 -10.07
C THR A 399 12.90 -19.08 -9.60
N PRO A 400 11.76 -19.08 -10.33
CA PRO A 400 10.52 -18.37 -9.99
C PRO A 400 9.65 -19.11 -8.95
N PHE A 401 8.82 -18.37 -8.21
CA PHE A 401 8.07 -18.82 -7.02
C PHE A 401 6.85 -19.68 -7.35
N TYR A 402 6.61 -20.71 -6.55
CA TYR A 402 5.47 -21.60 -6.66
C TYR A 402 4.47 -21.34 -5.54
N PHE A 403 3.19 -21.15 -5.89
CA PHE A 403 2.10 -21.04 -4.92
C PHE A 403 1.31 -22.35 -4.81
N LEU A 404 1.42 -22.98 -3.65
CA LEU A 404 0.55 -24.08 -3.22
C LEU A 404 -0.55 -23.51 -2.35
N SER A 405 -1.82 -23.66 -2.69
CA SER A 405 -2.82 -23.66 -1.60
C SER A 405 -2.65 -24.97 -0.81
N ASN A 406 -2.93 -24.94 0.49
CA ASN A 406 -2.80 -26.11 1.36
C ASN A 406 -3.59 -27.32 0.78
N GLY A 407 -2.89 -28.32 0.25
CA GLY A 407 -3.49 -29.50 -0.41
C GLY A 407 -4.01 -29.32 -1.84
N GLN A 408 -3.50 -28.34 -2.59
CA GLN A 408 -4.04 -27.90 -3.89
C GLN A 408 -2.93 -27.71 -4.95
N PRO A 409 -3.27 -27.68 -6.25
CA PRO A 409 -2.26 -27.61 -7.29
C PRO A 409 -1.63 -26.22 -7.47
N ALA A 410 -0.51 -26.22 -8.18
CA ALA A 410 0.20 -25.06 -8.71
C ALA A 410 -0.71 -23.94 -9.23
N ILE A 411 -0.71 -22.77 -8.62
CA ILE A 411 -1.55 -21.66 -9.10
C ILE A 411 -0.84 -20.87 -10.21
N GLY A 412 0.44 -20.59 -10.02
CA GLY A 412 1.20 -19.71 -10.91
C GLY A 412 2.56 -19.36 -10.34
N TRP A 413 3.27 -18.48 -11.03
CA TRP A 413 4.59 -18.02 -10.61
C TRP A 413 4.86 -16.55 -10.94
N ILE A 414 5.86 -16.03 -10.25
CA ILE A 414 6.43 -14.70 -10.47
C ILE A 414 7.76 -14.92 -11.17
N ASP A 415 7.87 -14.49 -12.43
CA ASP A 415 9.12 -14.52 -13.19
C ASP A 415 9.89 -13.19 -13.15
N LYS A 416 9.37 -12.20 -12.41
CA LYS A 416 9.87 -10.82 -12.36
C LYS A 416 10.62 -10.44 -11.07
N GLY A 417 10.73 -11.32 -10.07
CA GLY A 417 11.38 -11.01 -8.77
C GLY A 417 11.67 -12.20 -7.86
N ILE A 418 12.43 -12.00 -6.77
CA ILE A 418 12.83 -13.02 -5.77
C ILE A 418 12.10 -12.79 -4.42
N PHE A 419 11.06 -13.56 -4.13
CA PHE A 419 10.34 -13.62 -2.84
C PHE A 419 10.87 -14.69 -1.87
N TYR A 420 12.18 -14.95 -1.84
CA TYR A 420 12.85 -15.68 -0.74
C TYR A 420 14.36 -15.77 -0.97
N ASN A 421 15.18 -15.23 -0.06
CA ASN A 421 16.63 -15.41 -0.03
C ASN A 421 17.15 -15.29 1.43
N SER A 422 18.20 -16.03 1.77
CA SER A 422 18.88 -15.94 3.05
C SER A 422 20.04 -14.94 2.96
N CYS A 423 19.84 -13.72 3.45
CA CYS A 423 20.88 -12.70 3.50
C CYS A 423 21.25 -12.36 4.96
N PRO A 424 22.55 -12.20 5.30
CA PRO A 424 22.99 -11.91 6.67
C PRO A 424 22.76 -10.46 7.11
N THR A 425 22.59 -9.48 6.19
CA THR A 425 22.57 -8.05 6.53
C THR A 425 21.53 -7.24 5.75
N HIS A 426 20.90 -6.26 6.44
CA HIS A 426 19.88 -5.39 5.89
C HIS A 426 20.42 -4.50 4.76
N HIS A 427 19.64 -4.30 3.69
CA HIS A 427 19.99 -3.44 2.53
C HIS A 427 21.18 -3.88 1.68
N ASP A 428 21.68 -5.09 1.92
CA ASP A 428 22.56 -5.74 0.97
C ASP A 428 21.84 -5.94 -0.37
N VAL A 429 22.61 -6.28 -1.39
CA VAL A 429 22.09 -6.60 -2.70
C VAL A 429 22.45 -8.02 -3.12
N SER A 430 21.51 -8.74 -3.72
CA SER A 430 21.82 -9.86 -4.59
C SER A 430 22.12 -9.31 -5.97
N VAL A 431 22.99 -9.97 -6.70
CA VAL A 431 23.40 -9.53 -8.03
C VAL A 431 23.40 -10.74 -8.95
N ALA A 432 23.09 -10.52 -10.22
CA ALA A 432 23.19 -11.54 -11.25
C ALA A 432 23.67 -10.89 -12.55
N ASN A 433 24.54 -11.60 -13.25
CA ASN A 433 24.88 -11.29 -14.64
C ASN A 433 24.18 -12.30 -15.54
N ASP A 434 23.79 -11.86 -16.73
CA ASP A 434 23.03 -12.68 -17.69
C ASP A 434 23.84 -13.88 -18.18
N ASP A 435 25.18 -13.77 -18.16
CA ASP A 435 26.12 -14.85 -18.47
C ASP A 435 26.44 -15.78 -17.28
N GLY A 436 25.92 -15.46 -16.10
CA GLY A 436 26.17 -16.16 -14.84
C GLY A 436 27.55 -15.91 -14.24
N SER A 437 28.29 -14.89 -14.70
CA SER A 437 29.61 -14.51 -14.16
C SER A 437 29.49 -13.85 -12.79
N ILE A 438 30.57 -13.95 -11.98
CA ILE A 438 30.67 -13.33 -10.67
C ILE A 438 31.68 -12.18 -10.73
N VAL A 439 31.24 -10.95 -10.42
CA VAL A 439 32.13 -9.78 -10.30
C VAL A 439 32.71 -9.73 -8.89
N THR A 440 34.01 -10.01 -8.76
CA THR A 440 34.73 -10.04 -7.48
C THR A 440 35.66 -8.86 -7.26
N ALA A 441 36.11 -8.18 -8.33
CA ALA A 441 37.01 -7.04 -8.25
C ALA A 441 36.25 -5.73 -7.98
N ASN A 442 36.73 -4.95 -7.02
CA ASN A 442 36.24 -3.59 -6.76
C ASN A 442 36.94 -2.58 -7.68
N ILE A 443 36.20 -1.60 -8.16
CA ILE A 443 36.73 -0.44 -8.89
C ILE A 443 36.78 0.74 -7.91
N LEU A 444 37.91 1.43 -7.81
CA LEU A 444 38.08 2.60 -6.94
C LEU A 444 37.76 3.86 -7.73
N ALA A 445 36.84 4.69 -7.21
CA ALA A 445 36.54 5.97 -7.84
C ALA A 445 37.69 6.97 -7.65
N THR A 446 38.01 7.72 -8.70
CA THR A 446 38.97 8.83 -8.66
C THR A 446 38.26 10.20 -8.59
N ALA A 447 36.97 10.26 -8.93
CA ALA A 447 36.10 11.44 -8.78
C ALA A 447 34.62 11.04 -8.94
N ALA A 448 33.70 11.92 -8.56
CA ALA A 448 32.27 11.75 -8.80
C ALA A 448 31.53 13.10 -8.80
N THR A 449 30.32 13.09 -9.36
CA THR A 449 29.33 14.17 -9.25
C THR A 449 28.02 13.60 -8.67
N ASN A 450 26.95 14.39 -8.60
CA ASN A 450 25.64 13.84 -8.25
C ASN A 450 25.06 12.91 -9.34
N LEU A 451 25.57 12.93 -10.58
CA LEU A 451 25.09 12.13 -11.72
C LEU A 451 26.19 11.29 -12.40
N SER A 452 27.36 11.15 -11.79
CA SER A 452 28.44 10.35 -12.36
C SER A 452 29.40 9.79 -11.32
N ILE A 453 30.14 8.75 -11.70
CA ILE A 453 31.29 8.20 -10.97
C ILE A 453 32.40 7.91 -11.98
N THR A 454 33.62 8.33 -11.66
CA THR A 454 34.77 8.28 -12.58
C THR A 454 35.91 7.48 -11.98
N ASP A 455 36.55 6.64 -12.78
CA ASP A 455 37.87 6.05 -12.52
C ASP A 455 38.79 6.36 -13.71
N SER A 456 39.70 7.31 -13.51
CA SER A 456 40.63 7.77 -14.55
C SER A 456 41.67 6.71 -14.96
N THR A 457 41.75 5.58 -14.25
CA THR A 457 42.66 4.47 -14.58
C THR A 457 42.07 3.49 -15.60
N LYS A 458 40.79 3.64 -15.95
CA LYS A 458 40.07 2.71 -16.86
C LYS A 458 40.15 3.16 -18.32
N SER A 459 39.84 2.21 -19.20
CA SER A 459 39.74 2.43 -20.65
C SER A 459 38.59 1.60 -21.18
N TRP A 460 37.39 1.95 -20.73
CA TRP A 460 36.16 1.30 -21.09
C TRP A 460 35.75 1.58 -22.54
N ILE A 461 35.05 0.63 -23.14
CA ILE A 461 34.38 0.88 -24.41
C ILE A 461 33.15 1.76 -24.12
N THR A 462 32.92 2.79 -24.95
CA THR A 462 31.75 3.66 -24.83
C THR A 462 30.47 2.83 -24.80
N ASP A 463 29.61 3.14 -23.83
CA ASP A 463 28.30 2.53 -23.60
C ASP A 463 28.28 1.00 -23.34
N GLN A 464 29.42 0.36 -23.08
CA GLN A 464 29.44 -1.07 -22.76
C GLN A 464 28.66 -1.45 -21.48
N PHE A 465 28.42 -0.48 -20.59
CA PHE A 465 27.66 -0.68 -19.35
C PHE A 465 26.27 -0.06 -19.39
N LYS A 466 25.84 0.47 -20.54
CA LYS A 466 24.50 1.04 -20.69
C LYS A 466 23.44 0.00 -20.31
N ASP A 467 22.41 0.47 -19.59
CA ASP A 467 21.30 -0.33 -19.05
C ASP A 467 21.67 -1.35 -17.96
N LYS A 468 22.94 -1.44 -17.58
CA LYS A 468 23.40 -2.18 -16.39
C LYS A 468 23.25 -1.33 -15.12
N TYR A 469 23.65 -1.89 -13.98
CA TYR A 469 23.60 -1.24 -12.68
C TYR A 469 24.99 -1.05 -12.09
N VAL A 470 25.24 0.13 -11.53
CA VAL A 470 26.39 0.39 -10.66
C VAL A 470 25.97 0.23 -9.20
N VAL A 471 26.74 -0.53 -8.43
CA VAL A 471 26.54 -0.77 -6.99
C VAL A 471 27.76 -0.25 -6.24
N LEU A 472 27.55 0.62 -5.25
CA LEU A 472 28.60 1.09 -4.36
C LEU A 472 28.83 0.06 -3.24
N VAL A 473 30.01 -0.55 -3.20
CA VAL A 473 30.35 -1.70 -2.33
C VAL A 473 31.33 -1.38 -1.21
N GLY A 474 31.82 -0.14 -1.13
CA GLY A 474 32.72 0.32 -0.06
C GLY A 474 32.89 1.85 -0.09
N GLY A 475 33.29 2.44 1.03
CA GLY A 475 33.54 3.89 1.16
C GLY A 475 32.27 4.75 1.23
N THR A 476 32.40 6.02 0.86
CA THR A 476 31.30 6.99 0.89
C THR A 476 30.12 6.57 0.00
N GLY A 477 28.91 6.62 0.55
CA GLY A 477 27.68 6.29 -0.19
C GLY A 477 27.45 4.80 -0.44
N ILE A 478 28.20 3.90 0.22
CA ILE A 478 28.02 2.43 0.16
C ILE A 478 26.53 2.00 0.26
N GLY A 479 26.15 1.01 -0.54
CA GLY A 479 24.79 0.46 -0.60
C GLY A 479 23.86 1.14 -1.63
N GLN A 480 24.28 2.29 -2.19
CA GLN A 480 23.53 2.91 -3.28
C GLN A 480 23.69 2.12 -4.59
N VAL A 481 22.59 2.05 -5.34
CA VAL A 481 22.50 1.40 -6.66
C VAL A 481 21.87 2.38 -7.63
N ARG A 482 22.41 2.45 -8.85
CA ARG A 482 21.88 3.31 -9.93
C ARG A 482 21.93 2.58 -11.26
N ARG A 483 20.95 2.86 -12.13
CA ARG A 483 20.99 2.37 -13.51
C ARG A 483 21.93 3.27 -14.30
N ILE A 484 22.72 2.65 -15.16
CA ILE A 484 23.71 3.33 -15.99
C ILE A 484 23.02 3.81 -17.27
N SER A 485 23.01 5.12 -17.48
CA SER A 485 22.47 5.75 -18.69
C SER A 485 23.46 5.70 -19.86
N GLY A 486 24.76 5.63 -19.55
CA GLY A 486 25.86 5.45 -20.48
C GLY A 486 27.21 5.48 -19.78
N ASN A 487 28.28 5.22 -20.52
CA ASN A 487 29.65 5.39 -20.03
C ASN A 487 30.59 5.81 -21.15
N ASP A 488 31.62 6.59 -20.83
CA ASP A 488 32.77 6.80 -21.70
C ASP A 488 33.96 5.91 -21.26
N GLY A 489 35.18 6.27 -21.65
CA GLY A 489 36.39 5.52 -21.32
C GLY A 489 36.71 5.44 -19.82
N THR A 490 36.25 6.37 -18.99
CA THR A 490 36.60 6.47 -17.57
C THR A 490 35.44 6.82 -16.65
N THR A 491 34.30 7.26 -17.20
CA THR A 491 33.17 7.78 -16.44
C THR A 491 31.91 7.01 -16.74
N ILE A 492 31.19 6.61 -15.69
CA ILE A 492 29.83 6.07 -15.74
C ILE A 492 28.87 7.22 -15.43
N THR A 493 27.89 7.41 -16.31
CA THR A 493 26.75 8.32 -16.11
C THR A 493 25.52 7.53 -15.69
N ILE A 494 24.75 8.06 -14.76
CA ILE A 494 23.58 7.40 -14.17
C ILE A 494 22.28 8.12 -14.50
N ASP A 495 21.15 7.44 -14.32
CA ASP A 495 19.81 7.94 -14.64
C ASP A 495 19.16 8.82 -13.55
N TYR A 496 19.63 8.72 -12.31
CA TYR A 496 19.09 9.43 -11.15
C TYR A 496 20.18 9.92 -10.20
N ALA A 497 20.00 11.09 -9.59
CA ALA A 497 21.00 11.66 -8.69
C ALA A 497 21.32 10.74 -7.49
N TRP A 498 22.58 10.69 -7.08
CA TRP A 498 22.98 10.07 -5.82
C TRP A 498 22.28 10.76 -4.63
N TYR A 499 21.90 9.98 -3.62
CA TYR A 499 21.42 10.56 -2.36
C TYR A 499 22.59 11.09 -1.54
N THR A 500 23.68 10.30 -1.50
CA THR A 500 24.98 10.71 -0.98
C THR A 500 25.98 10.64 -2.12
N ASN A 501 26.55 11.78 -2.52
CA ASN A 501 27.53 11.81 -3.62
C ASN A 501 28.75 10.94 -3.26
N PRO A 502 29.17 10.03 -4.15
CA PRO A 502 30.43 9.28 -4.00
C PRO A 502 31.64 10.21 -3.95
N ASP A 503 32.76 9.67 -3.50
CA ASP A 503 34.06 10.36 -3.47
C ASP A 503 35.22 9.39 -3.78
N THR A 504 36.45 9.85 -3.60
CA THR A 504 37.68 9.07 -3.88
C THR A 504 37.92 7.89 -2.93
N THR A 505 37.12 7.72 -1.89
CA THR A 505 37.14 6.53 -1.02
C THR A 505 36.17 5.45 -1.49
N THR A 506 35.29 5.79 -2.44
CA THR A 506 34.20 4.91 -2.87
C THR A 506 34.73 3.80 -3.77
N THR A 507 34.30 2.57 -3.49
CA THR A 507 34.49 1.43 -4.40
C THR A 507 33.16 0.95 -4.94
N PHE A 508 33.14 0.54 -6.21
CA PHE A 508 31.93 0.12 -6.90
C PHE A 508 32.15 -1.09 -7.82
N ARG A 509 31.03 -1.69 -8.25
CA ARG A 509 30.96 -2.80 -9.21
C ARG A 509 29.79 -2.59 -10.18
N VAL A 510 29.84 -3.24 -11.34
CA VAL A 510 28.79 -3.19 -12.38
C VAL A 510 28.16 -4.57 -12.55
N TYR A 511 26.84 -4.64 -12.63
CA TYR A 511 26.05 -5.87 -12.73
C TYR A 511 24.89 -5.73 -13.73
N ASP A 512 24.50 -6.82 -14.40
CA ASP A 512 23.35 -6.78 -15.32
C ASP A 512 22.02 -6.65 -14.57
N ARG A 513 21.88 -7.35 -13.44
CA ARG A 513 20.69 -7.33 -12.58
C ARG A 513 21.09 -7.19 -11.12
N VAL A 514 20.38 -6.33 -10.40
CA VAL A 514 20.57 -6.13 -8.96
C VAL A 514 19.23 -6.31 -8.27
N TYR A 515 19.24 -7.05 -7.17
CA TYR A 515 18.10 -7.25 -6.30
C TYR A 515 18.43 -6.69 -4.93
N ARG A 516 17.56 -5.90 -4.31
CA ARG A 516 17.79 -5.41 -2.95
C ARG A 516 17.18 -6.34 -1.91
N TYR A 517 17.96 -6.69 -0.89
CA TYR A 517 17.51 -7.39 0.29
C TYR A 517 16.83 -6.45 1.28
N LEU A 518 15.74 -6.93 1.85
CA LEU A 518 14.92 -6.22 2.81
C LEU A 518 14.82 -7.05 4.09
N THR A 519 14.86 -6.41 5.26
CA THR A 519 14.73 -7.14 6.54
C THR A 519 13.34 -7.71 6.68
N THR A 520 13.32 -8.99 7.03
CA THR A 520 12.21 -9.65 7.69
C THR A 520 12.78 -10.24 8.98
N PHE A 521 12.17 -9.93 10.11
CA PHE A 521 12.48 -10.60 11.37
C PHE A 521 11.22 -11.33 11.83
N PRO A 522 11.28 -12.62 12.20
CA PRO A 522 12.34 -13.59 11.95
C PRO A 522 11.95 -14.55 10.80
N PHE A 523 12.90 -14.72 9.87
CA PHE A 523 12.95 -15.67 8.75
C PHE A 523 12.31 -15.23 7.41
N ALA A 524 13.19 -14.95 6.43
CA ALA A 524 13.04 -14.91 4.95
C ALA A 524 13.22 -13.52 4.30
N ALA A 525 14.42 -13.14 3.88
CA ALA A 525 14.62 -11.87 3.16
C ALA A 525 14.02 -11.96 1.74
N ASN A 526 13.35 -10.91 1.28
CA ASN A 526 12.91 -10.80 -0.11
C ASN A 526 13.96 -10.02 -0.91
N GLY A 527 14.26 -10.49 -2.13
CA GLY A 527 15.13 -9.83 -3.11
C GLY A 527 14.31 -9.22 -4.23
N MET A 528 14.19 -7.90 -4.26
CA MET A 528 13.41 -7.22 -5.31
C MET A 528 14.29 -6.77 -6.45
N LEU A 529 13.95 -7.14 -7.70
CA LEU A 529 14.67 -6.66 -8.87
C LEU A 529 14.56 -5.14 -8.96
N ILE A 530 15.71 -4.48 -9.03
CA ILE A 530 15.82 -3.04 -9.25
C ILE A 530 15.79 -2.81 -10.76
N THR A 531 14.85 -1.98 -11.21
CA THR A 531 14.54 -1.80 -12.64
C THR A 531 14.44 -0.32 -13.05
N HIS A 532 14.18 0.58 -12.10
CA HIS A 532 14.20 2.04 -12.24
C HIS A 532 14.61 2.67 -10.90
N THR A 533 15.30 3.82 -10.91
CA THR A 533 15.72 4.51 -9.68
C THR A 533 15.12 5.91 -9.47
N ASN A 534 14.30 6.39 -10.40
CA ASN A 534 13.68 7.73 -10.38
C ASN A 534 12.41 7.77 -9.53
N VAL A 535 12.35 8.54 -8.44
CA VAL A 535 11.09 8.77 -7.69
C VAL A 535 10.11 9.59 -8.56
N PRO A 536 8.81 9.24 -8.63
CA PRO A 536 7.81 10.09 -9.27
C PRO A 536 7.73 11.45 -8.56
N THR A 537 7.83 12.53 -9.33
CA THR A 537 7.68 13.92 -8.82
C THR A 537 6.23 14.29 -8.63
#